data_AF-A0A7K0F8Q0-F1
#
_entry.id   AF-A0A7K0F8Q0-F1
#
_cell.length_a   1.000
_cell.length_b   1.000
_cell.length_c   1.000
_cell.angle_alpha   90.00
_cell.angle_beta   90.00
_cell.angle_gamma   90.00
#
_symmetry.space_group_name_H-M   'P 1'
#
loop_
_entity.id
_entity.type
_entity.pdbx_description
1 polymer ?
#
loop_
_entity_poly.entity_id
_entity_poly.type
_entity_poly.pdbx_seq_one_letter_code
_entity_poly.pdbx_strand_id
1 'polypeptide(L)'
;MKLLLDLDAFAKSLTDKGYDGYFHTESCCPGKLKDSISGFLQTWENGTNAPSSANYLHLSTYLEWNGEDMPKVECNMRVRYENGKFDLGDTEMYIKRTDRYGQLMKEFKLTNLTASSVPTIKEAIAQVSEKPKEEIAPRKRGFRM
;
A
#
# COMPACT_ATOMS: atom_id res chain seq x y z
N MET A 1 -13.61 15.30 -2.40
CA MET A 1 -14.77 14.81 -3.18
C MET A 1 -14.96 13.36 -2.78
N LYS A 2 -16.13 12.95 -2.29
CA LYS A 2 -16.35 11.56 -1.87
C LYS A 2 -16.50 10.69 -3.10
N LEU A 3 -15.68 9.64 -3.22
CA LEU A 3 -15.77 8.66 -4.30
C LEU A 3 -16.13 7.31 -3.69
N LEU A 4 -17.43 7.07 -3.56
CA LEU A 4 -17.96 5.87 -2.93
C LEU A 4 -18.06 4.72 -3.93
N LEU A 5 -17.30 3.67 -3.68
CA LEU A 5 -17.25 2.47 -4.50
C LEU A 5 -17.84 1.28 -3.73
N ASP A 6 -18.49 0.37 -4.44
CA ASP A 6 -18.74 -0.97 -3.89
C ASP A 6 -17.44 -1.78 -3.89
N LEU A 7 -17.47 -2.96 -3.25
CA LEU A 7 -16.31 -3.83 -3.12
C LEU A 7 -15.71 -4.22 -4.48
N ASP A 8 -16.56 -4.50 -5.47
CA ASP A 8 -16.12 -4.93 -6.80
C ASP A 8 -15.42 -3.81 -7.56
N ALA A 9 -16.01 -2.61 -7.56
CA ALA A 9 -15.43 -1.42 -8.16
C ALA A 9 -14.15 -0.98 -7.45
N PHE A 10 -14.12 -1.06 -6.12
CA PHE A 10 -12.91 -0.76 -5.34
C PHE A 10 -11.79 -1.74 -5.68
N ALA A 11 -12.07 -3.05 -5.64
CA ALA A 11 -11.10 -4.08 -5.98
C ALA A 11 -10.57 -3.89 -7.40
N LYS A 12 -11.47 -3.66 -8.36
CA LYS A 12 -11.12 -3.41 -9.76
C LYS A 12 -10.20 -2.20 -9.93
N SER A 13 -10.46 -1.11 -9.22
CA SER A 13 -9.63 0.12 -9.29
C SER A 13 -8.17 -0.12 -8.91
N LEU A 14 -7.91 -1.06 -7.99
CA LEU A 14 -6.57 -1.45 -7.57
C LEU A 14 -5.99 -2.55 -8.50
N THR A 15 -6.76 -3.57 -8.85
CA THR A 15 -6.27 -4.65 -9.72
C THR A 15 -5.94 -4.16 -11.13
N ASP A 16 -6.69 -3.20 -11.67
CA ASP A 16 -6.41 -2.58 -12.98
C ASP A 16 -5.04 -1.85 -12.99
N LYS A 17 -4.52 -1.48 -11.80
CA LYS A 17 -3.20 -0.86 -11.60
C LYS A 17 -2.10 -1.87 -11.27
N GLY A 18 -2.44 -3.16 -11.28
CA GLY A 18 -1.54 -4.28 -11.03
C GLY A 18 -1.51 -4.77 -9.58
N TYR A 19 -2.33 -4.22 -8.67
CA TYR A 19 -2.40 -4.69 -7.28
C TYR A 19 -3.20 -6.00 -7.16
N ASP A 20 -2.64 -7.08 -7.71
CA ASP A 20 -3.22 -8.42 -7.74
C ASP A 20 -2.61 -9.37 -6.70
N GLY A 21 -1.73 -8.84 -5.84
CA GLY A 21 -1.04 -9.58 -4.78
C GLY A 21 -1.96 -10.04 -3.64
N TYR A 22 -1.34 -10.56 -2.59
CA TYR A 22 -2.04 -10.92 -1.35
C TYR A 22 -2.15 -9.71 -0.43
N PHE A 23 -3.33 -9.57 0.17
CA PHE A 23 -3.68 -8.52 1.10
C PHE A 23 -4.00 -9.09 2.46
N HIS A 24 -3.70 -8.31 3.49
CA HIS A 24 -4.20 -8.53 4.84
C HIS A 24 -5.13 -7.37 5.20
N THR A 25 -6.38 -7.69 5.52
CA THR A 25 -7.35 -6.72 6.05
C THR A 25 -7.34 -6.78 7.57
N GLU A 26 -7.12 -5.63 8.21
CA GLU A 26 -7.02 -5.46 9.67
C GLU A 26 -6.07 -6.47 10.32
N SER A 27 -5.04 -6.90 9.58
CA SER A 27 -4.07 -7.93 9.98
C SER A 27 -4.67 -9.31 10.31
N CYS A 28 -5.96 -9.53 10.10
CA CYS A 28 -6.66 -10.76 10.50
C CYS A 28 -6.99 -11.66 9.30
N CYS A 29 -7.31 -11.07 8.15
CA CYS A 29 -7.83 -11.82 7.00
C CYS A 29 -6.85 -11.76 5.82
N PRO A 30 -5.96 -12.75 5.65
CA PRO A 30 -5.12 -12.87 4.46
C PRO A 30 -5.94 -13.37 3.26
N GLY A 31 -5.69 -12.84 2.07
CA GLY A 31 -6.33 -13.33 0.85
C GLY A 31 -6.07 -12.45 -0.36
N LYS A 32 -6.70 -12.76 -1.49
CA LYS A 32 -6.82 -11.77 -2.58
C LYS A 32 -7.64 -10.59 -2.08
N LEU A 33 -7.46 -9.42 -2.69
CA LEU A 33 -8.06 -8.16 -2.21
C LEU A 33 -9.55 -8.28 -1.85
N LYS A 34 -10.38 -8.80 -2.77
CA LYS A 34 -11.81 -8.98 -2.54
C LYS A 34 -12.11 -9.99 -1.43
N ASP A 35 -11.42 -11.12 -1.42
CA ASP A 35 -11.65 -12.21 -0.46
C ASP A 35 -11.21 -11.80 0.95
N SER A 36 -10.07 -11.11 1.06
CA SER A 36 -9.52 -10.57 2.30
C SER A 36 -10.50 -9.59 2.95
N ILE A 37 -11.03 -8.64 2.17
CA ILE A 37 -12.00 -7.66 2.66
C ILE A 37 -13.32 -8.35 3.00
N SER A 38 -13.83 -9.24 2.13
CA SER A 38 -15.08 -9.96 2.35
C SER A 38 -15.03 -10.81 3.62
N GLY A 39 -13.92 -11.54 3.83
CA GLY A 39 -13.69 -12.34 5.02
C GLY A 39 -13.71 -11.47 6.29
N PHE A 40 -13.06 -10.31 6.27
CA PHE A 40 -13.11 -9.39 7.40
C PHE A 40 -14.53 -8.88 7.67
N LEU A 41 -15.24 -8.41 6.64
CA LEU A 41 -16.60 -7.90 6.78
C LEU A 41 -17.56 -8.96 7.35
N GLN A 42 -17.43 -10.22 6.94
CA GLN A 42 -18.19 -11.33 7.52
C GLN A 42 -17.87 -11.54 9.00
N THR A 43 -16.59 -11.53 9.39
CA THR A 43 -16.23 -11.64 10.82
C THR A 43 -16.71 -10.45 11.65
N TRP A 44 -16.80 -9.27 11.04
CA TRP A 44 -17.30 -8.07 11.70
C TRP A 44 -18.83 -8.11 11.87
N GLU A 45 -19.56 -8.52 10.84
CA GLU A 45 -21.01 -8.72 10.91
C GLU A 45 -21.40 -9.78 11.95
N ASN A 46 -20.59 -10.84 12.08
CA ASN A 46 -20.76 -11.88 13.10
C ASN A 46 -20.35 -11.43 14.52
N GLY A 47 -19.81 -10.21 14.68
CA GLY A 47 -19.39 -9.66 15.97
C GLY A 47 -18.07 -10.22 16.52
N THR A 48 -17.34 -11.01 15.74
CA THR A 48 -16.08 -11.65 16.16
C THR A 48 -14.90 -10.68 16.12
N ASN A 49 -14.92 -9.74 15.17
CA ASN A 49 -13.90 -8.71 15.01
C ASN A 49 -14.54 -7.33 14.83
N ALA A 50 -13.77 -6.28 15.06
CA ALA A 50 -14.16 -4.92 14.74
C ALA A 50 -12.96 -4.20 14.09
N PRO A 51 -13.20 -3.21 13.22
CA PRO A 51 -12.12 -2.43 12.65
C PRO A 51 -11.34 -1.74 13.76
N SER A 52 -10.01 -1.65 13.60
CA SER A 52 -9.13 -0.98 14.56
C SER A 52 -9.46 0.50 14.76
N SER A 53 -10.13 1.13 13.79
CA SER A 53 -10.64 2.49 13.92
C SER A 53 -12.04 2.63 13.32
N ALA A 54 -12.86 3.46 13.96
CA ALA A 54 -14.24 3.69 13.54
C ALA A 54 -14.30 4.13 12.07
N ASN A 55 -15.03 3.37 11.26
CA ASN A 55 -15.26 3.61 9.82
C ASN A 55 -14.01 3.57 8.93
N TYR A 56 -12.89 3.00 9.37
CA TYR A 56 -11.74 2.78 8.49
C TYR A 56 -11.28 1.32 8.54
N LEU A 57 -10.85 0.83 7.39
CA LEU A 57 -10.25 -0.48 7.20
C LEU A 57 -8.78 -0.30 6.80
N HIS A 58 -7.90 -0.99 7.51
CA HIS A 58 -6.49 -1.07 7.21
C HIS A 58 -6.22 -2.26 6.30
N LEU A 59 -5.65 -2.00 5.11
CA LEU A 59 -5.21 -3.01 4.16
C LEU A 59 -3.71 -2.95 4.05
N SER A 60 -3.03 -4.09 4.13
CA SER A 60 -1.59 -4.17 3.87
C SER A 60 -1.27 -5.21 2.81
N THR A 61 -0.32 -4.88 1.94
CA THR A 61 0.18 -5.79 0.91
C THR A 61 1.67 -5.55 0.66
N TYR A 62 2.38 -6.58 0.22
CA TYR A 62 3.75 -6.46 -0.24
C TYR A 62 3.76 -6.19 -1.74
N LEU A 63 4.40 -5.09 -2.15
CA LEU A 63 4.66 -4.80 -3.55
C LEU A 63 5.95 -5.45 -4.03
N GLU A 64 6.93 -5.56 -3.12
CA GLU A 64 8.20 -6.23 -3.36
C GLU A 64 8.63 -6.96 -2.09
N TRP A 65 8.81 -8.28 -2.18
CA TRP A 65 9.32 -9.12 -1.11
C TRP A 65 10.42 -10.01 -1.68
N ASN A 66 11.67 -9.73 -1.31
CA ASN A 66 12.85 -10.44 -1.80
C ASN A 66 13.43 -11.42 -0.76
N GLY A 67 12.70 -11.70 0.32
CA GLY A 67 13.15 -12.49 1.47
C GLY A 67 13.27 -11.66 2.74
N GLU A 68 13.42 -12.34 3.87
CA GLU A 68 13.42 -11.75 5.21
C GLU A 68 14.63 -10.82 5.44
N ASP A 69 15.81 -11.19 4.92
CA ASP A 69 17.05 -10.42 5.06
C ASP A 69 17.24 -9.32 4.02
N MET A 70 16.24 -9.06 3.18
CA MET A 70 16.31 -8.11 2.07
C MET A 70 15.36 -6.93 2.32
N PRO A 71 15.70 -5.72 1.83
CA PRO A 71 14.76 -4.61 1.83
C PRO A 71 13.48 -4.99 1.10
N LYS A 72 12.34 -4.56 1.65
CA LYS A 72 11.01 -4.86 1.12
C LYS A 72 10.22 -3.58 0.89
N VAL A 73 9.29 -3.64 -0.04
CA VAL A 73 8.35 -2.55 -0.31
C VAL A 73 6.95 -3.04 0.04
N GLU A 74 6.32 -2.35 0.98
CA GLU A 74 4.97 -2.61 1.42
C GLU A 74 4.05 -1.42 1.09
N CYS A 75 2.78 -1.72 0.88
CA CYS A 75 1.73 -0.75 0.69
C CYS A 75 0.69 -0.95 1.78
N ASN A 76 0.51 0.07 2.59
CA ASN A 76 -0.51 0.13 3.62
C ASN A 76 -1.57 1.16 3.20
N MET A 77 -2.85 0.78 3.20
CA MET A 77 -3.96 1.65 2.86
C MET A 77 -4.89 1.76 4.06
N ARG A 78 -5.33 2.98 4.34
CA ARG A 78 -6.39 3.26 5.29
C ARG A 78 -7.61 3.73 4.50
N VAL A 79 -8.56 2.82 4.33
CA VAL A 79 -9.74 3.00 3.47
C VAL A 79 -10.93 3.33 4.34
N ARG A 80 -11.60 4.45 4.09
CA ARG A 80 -12.85 4.77 4.81
C ARG A 80 -13.97 3.85 4.30
N TYR A 81 -14.68 3.21 5.23
CA TYR A 81 -15.78 2.31 4.94
C TYR A 81 -17.03 2.73 5.72
N GLU A 82 -18.08 3.09 4.98
CA GLU A 82 -19.36 3.53 5.55
C GLU A 82 -20.52 2.94 4.74
N ASN A 83 -21.51 2.35 5.43
CA ASN A 83 -22.75 1.83 4.83
C ASN A 83 -22.52 0.90 3.62
N GLY A 84 -21.55 -0.02 3.70
CA GLY A 84 -21.28 -0.96 2.61
C GLY A 84 -20.44 -0.40 1.47
N LYS A 85 -19.94 0.83 1.58
CA LYS A 85 -19.18 1.51 0.52
C LYS A 85 -17.82 1.98 1.01
N PHE A 86 -16.86 1.97 0.09
CA PHE A 86 -15.48 2.40 0.29
C PHE A 86 -15.30 3.80 -0.28
N ASP A 87 -14.85 4.76 0.52
CA ASP A 87 -14.55 6.11 0.05
C ASP A 87 -13.09 6.22 -0.38
N LEU A 88 -12.85 6.16 -1.69
CA LEU A 88 -11.50 6.30 -2.24
C LEU A 88 -10.95 7.73 -2.04
N GLY A 89 -11.83 8.73 -1.96
CA GLY A 89 -11.44 10.13 -1.77
C GLY A 89 -10.84 10.40 -0.38
N ASP A 90 -11.35 9.74 0.65
CA ASP A 90 -10.81 9.78 2.03
C ASP A 90 -9.82 8.63 2.31
N THR A 91 -9.44 7.87 1.29
CA THR A 91 -8.43 6.81 1.44
C THR A 91 -7.03 7.40 1.47
N GLU A 92 -6.26 6.97 2.47
CA GLU A 92 -4.84 7.26 2.56
C GLU A 92 -4.04 6.02 2.16
N MET A 93 -3.05 6.19 1.30
CA MET A 93 -2.17 5.11 0.87
C MET A 93 -0.72 5.46 1.19
N TYR A 94 -0.03 4.54 1.83
CA TYR A 94 1.33 4.66 2.32
C TYR A 94 2.18 3.57 1.68
N ILE A 95 3.09 3.97 0.82
CA ILE A 95 4.08 3.06 0.25
C ILE A 95 5.36 3.23 1.06
N LYS A 96 5.84 2.15 1.66
CA LYS A 96 7.00 2.16 2.55
C LYS A 96 8.04 1.19 2.02
N ARG A 97 9.29 1.65 2.00
CA ARG A 97 10.45 0.79 1.83
C ARG A 97 11.11 0.62 3.19
N THR A 98 11.21 -0.63 3.63
CA THR A 98 11.88 -0.99 4.89
C THR A 98 13.14 -1.78 4.59
N ASP A 99 14.14 -1.65 5.47
CA ASP A 99 15.34 -2.46 5.43
C ASP A 99 15.09 -3.88 6.01
N ARG A 100 16.13 -4.71 6.04
CA ARG A 100 16.09 -6.08 6.59
C ARG A 100 15.73 -6.16 8.07
N TYR A 101 15.87 -5.06 8.81
CA TYR A 101 15.53 -4.98 10.24
C TYR A 101 14.14 -4.35 10.46
N GLY A 102 13.41 -4.05 9.37
CA GLY A 102 12.13 -3.36 9.42
C GLY A 102 12.24 -1.86 9.64
N GLN A 103 13.43 -1.27 9.56
CA GLN A 103 13.60 0.19 9.66
C GLN A 103 13.10 0.87 8.40
N LEU A 104 12.30 1.91 8.57
CA LEU A 104 11.77 2.70 7.46
C LEU A 104 12.90 3.46 6.77
N MET A 105 13.18 3.12 5.52
CA MET A 105 14.14 3.83 4.68
C MET A 105 13.49 5.02 4.00
N LYS A 106 12.32 4.80 3.40
CA LYS A 106 11.58 5.83 2.66
C LYS A 106 10.08 5.55 2.69
N GLU A 107 9.30 6.62 2.79
CA GLU A 107 7.84 6.57 2.74
C GLU A 107 7.32 7.55 1.70
N PHE A 108 6.25 7.16 1.03
CA PHE A 108 5.49 8.02 0.14
C PHE A 108 4.00 7.90 0.49
N LYS A 109 3.41 9.04 0.90
CA LYS A 109 1.99 9.15 1.26
C LYS A 109 1.20 9.74 0.10
N LEU A 110 0.09 9.09 -0.23
CA LEU A 110 -0.92 9.54 -1.17
C LEU A 110 -2.25 9.75 -0.44
N THR A 111 -2.93 10.84 -0.76
CA THR A 111 -4.26 11.20 -0.24
C THR A 111 -5.15 11.66 -1.38
N ASN A 112 -6.46 11.78 -1.13
CA ASN A 112 -7.43 12.23 -2.13
C ASN A 112 -7.41 11.39 -3.40
N LEU A 113 -7.41 10.07 -3.22
CA LEU A 113 -7.27 9.13 -4.33
C LEU A 113 -8.53 9.11 -5.20
N THR A 114 -8.28 8.92 -6.50
CA THR A 114 -9.25 8.71 -7.56
C THR A 114 -8.76 7.55 -8.42
N ALA A 115 -9.64 6.94 -9.21
CA ALA A 115 -9.24 5.81 -10.08
C ALA A 115 -8.06 6.14 -11.01
N SER A 116 -7.91 7.41 -11.42
CA SER A 116 -6.78 7.86 -12.24
C SER A 116 -5.52 8.14 -11.42
N SER A 117 -5.64 8.62 -10.17
CA SER A 117 -4.50 9.02 -9.34
C SER A 117 -3.85 7.87 -8.56
N VAL A 118 -4.47 6.69 -8.51
CA VAL A 118 -3.81 5.50 -7.98
C VAL A 118 -2.64 5.15 -8.92
N PRO A 119 -1.39 5.16 -8.41
CA PRO A 119 -0.22 4.81 -9.20
C PRO A 119 -0.26 3.32 -9.56
N THR A 120 0.42 2.93 -10.62
CA THR A 120 0.72 1.52 -10.87
C THR A 120 1.75 0.99 -9.87
N ILE A 121 1.83 -0.33 -9.67
CA ILE A 121 2.85 -0.93 -8.78
C ILE A 121 4.26 -0.44 -9.14
N LYS A 122 4.60 -0.38 -10.43
CA LYS A 122 5.92 0.05 -10.89
C LYS A 122 6.21 1.50 -10.49
N GLU A 123 5.23 2.38 -10.62
CA GLU A 123 5.35 3.78 -10.20
C GLU A 123 5.46 3.89 -8.68
N ALA A 124 4.63 3.15 -7.94
CA ALA A 124 4.67 3.10 -6.47
C ALA A 124 6.04 2.66 -5.95
N ILE A 125 6.61 1.58 -6.49
CA ILE A 125 7.95 1.10 -6.14
C ILE A 125 9.00 2.15 -6.53
N ALA A 126 8.88 2.80 -7.68
CA ALA A 126 9.81 3.82 -8.13
C ALA A 126 9.83 5.07 -7.23
N GLN A 127 8.71 5.42 -6.58
CA GLN A 127 8.67 6.55 -5.62
C GLN A 127 9.54 6.30 -4.39
N VAL A 128 9.56 5.06 -3.89
CA VAL A 128 10.32 4.67 -2.69
C VAL A 128 11.67 4.05 -3.00
N SER A 129 11.92 3.71 -4.27
CA SER A 129 13.23 3.30 -4.75
C SER A 129 14.04 4.54 -5.08
N GLU A 130 15.06 4.81 -4.28
CA GLU A 130 16.12 5.70 -4.74
C GLU A 130 16.77 5.05 -5.95
N LYS A 131 16.64 5.67 -7.14
CA LYS A 131 17.75 5.57 -8.09
C LYS A 131 18.94 6.15 -7.32
N PRO A 132 20.09 5.48 -7.26
CA PRO A 132 21.29 6.17 -6.87
C PRO A 132 21.33 7.41 -7.77
N LYS A 133 21.31 8.61 -7.19
CA LYS A 133 22.01 9.70 -7.84
C LYS A 133 23.40 9.12 -8.03
N GLU A 134 23.76 8.77 -9.25
CA GLU A 134 25.15 8.81 -9.65
C GLU A 134 25.56 10.27 -9.46
N GLU A 135 25.85 10.65 -8.22
CA GLU A 135 26.86 11.65 -7.97
C GLU A 135 28.13 11.00 -8.52
N ILE A 136 28.35 11.23 -9.81
CA ILE A 136 29.67 11.17 -10.42
C ILE A 136 30.46 12.22 -9.65
N ALA A 137 30.92 11.87 -8.46
CA ALA A 137 31.89 12.65 -7.74
C ALA A 137 33.06 12.79 -8.71
N PRO A 138 33.43 14.02 -9.13
CA PRO A 138 34.60 14.18 -9.98
C PRO A 138 35.77 13.63 -9.17
N ARG A 139 36.26 12.46 -9.59
CA ARG A 139 37.37 11.75 -9.00
C ARG A 139 38.54 12.73 -9.02
N LYS A 140 38.82 13.41 -7.90
CA LYS A 140 39.99 14.27 -7.76
C LYS A 140 41.23 13.38 -7.84
N ARG A 141 41.68 13.11 -9.06
CA ARG A 141 43.03 12.64 -9.35
C ARG A 141 43.96 13.79 -9.04
N GLY A 142 44.44 13.83 -7.81
CA GLY A 142 45.49 14.72 -7.33
C GLY A 142 46.54 13.91 -6.60
N PHE A 143 47.19 12.96 -7.28
CA PHE A 143 48.54 12.58 -6.89
C PHE A 143 49.46 13.67 -7.46
N ARG A 144 50.09 14.45 -6.59
CA ARG A 144 51.36 15.11 -6.88
C ARG A 144 52.30 14.77 -5.74
N MET A 145 53.43 14.19 -6.15
CA MET A 145 54.60 13.90 -5.31
C MET A 145 55.14 15.17 -4.66
#